data_AF-A0A9E4YTF5-F1
#
_entry.id   AF-A0A9E4YTF5-F1
#
_cell.length_a   1.000
_cell.length_b   1.000
_cell.length_c   1.000
_cell.angle_alpha   90.00
_cell.angle_beta   90.00
_cell.angle_gamma   90.00
#
_symmetry.space_group_name_H-M   'P 1'
#
loop_
_entity.id
_entity.type
_entity.pdbx_description
1 polymer ?
#
loop_
_entity_poly.entity_id
_entity_poly.type
_entity_poly.pdbx_seq_one_letter_code
_entity_poly.pdbx_strand_id
1 'polypeptide(L)'
;MTTSAPPALSSPEEIEKVSSDNIVIAFDLLSSLTYMSCLAIAQLPREAIFRKAGEQPHKTAVFFQQVFLLAARLGMEYTEALQSVAGRAKASNIKSLLLRFASTISSGESEGTFIKEESRLESRRYIAEYQTSIENLKKWTDAYAALLVSVTLIVVVALVSAMTGGLQQNFVVLMGMATFFITAVGVYLILRTSPYEEMAFSSKNGMPPDRRKAKFLLMTLGGIGLPLAVAMGFIFGLGAGLLTIGLMLFPTGYFAARDAKKISGLDQEISTFLRTLGATAGAKKTTLGMALLDIDLKSMGGLEPHILRLKNRIANQLPPSLCWEQFAAEAGSELVRRSTGMLVEAVELGGDAGEIGDIASTYASSVAEMRGIRRLTAGSFTFLAYPMHAAMTGLLMFIMAIISTFNAKLEEVSASVLDQAQSATASLGTTGSGLDMFQTQDLGMTTAVVAFVVLVLTVANALAPKFAAGGHNLTLVQTFSITSIISGVNFLVIPRAATNLFAG
;
A
#
# COMPACT_ATOMS: atom_id res chain seq x y z
N MET A 1 -19.35 -45.49 11.97
CA MET A 1 -20.31 -44.61 11.28
C MET A 1 -20.44 -43.32 12.08
N THR A 2 -19.69 -42.28 11.69
CA THR A 2 -19.85 -40.91 12.19
C THR A 2 -19.56 -39.99 11.03
N THR A 3 -20.64 -39.45 10.47
CA THR A 3 -20.65 -38.58 9.29
C THR A 3 -20.17 -37.19 9.70
N SER A 4 -18.96 -36.80 9.28
CA SER A 4 -18.51 -35.42 9.36
C SER A 4 -19.19 -34.59 8.27
N ALA A 5 -20.03 -33.64 8.67
CA ALA A 5 -20.67 -32.69 7.77
C ALA A 5 -19.61 -31.87 6.98
N PRO A 6 -19.85 -31.54 5.71
CA PRO A 6 -18.97 -30.68 4.94
C PRO A 6 -18.98 -29.23 5.51
N PRO A 7 -17.87 -28.49 5.39
CA PRO A 7 -17.79 -27.12 5.88
C PRO A 7 -18.77 -26.21 5.13
N ALA A 8 -19.48 -25.37 5.87
CA ALA A 8 -20.46 -24.44 5.35
C ALA A 8 -19.84 -23.48 4.32
N LEU A 9 -20.36 -23.51 3.10
CA LEU A 9 -20.11 -22.52 2.05
C LEU A 9 -20.53 -21.14 2.57
N SER A 10 -19.58 -20.23 2.68
CA SER A 10 -19.85 -18.80 2.86
C SER A 10 -20.77 -18.32 1.73
N SER A 11 -21.79 -17.53 2.06
CA SER A 11 -22.73 -16.94 1.12
C SER A 11 -22.00 -16.30 -0.07
N PRO A 12 -22.33 -16.63 -1.33
CA PRO A 12 -21.68 -16.01 -2.48
C PRO A 12 -21.93 -14.50 -2.43
N GLU A 13 -20.85 -13.71 -2.41
CA GLU A 13 -20.97 -12.27 -2.59
C GLU A 13 -21.73 -11.99 -3.89
N GLU A 14 -22.69 -11.09 -3.82
CA GLU A 14 -23.52 -10.74 -4.97
C GLU A 14 -22.65 -10.04 -6.02
N ILE A 15 -22.71 -10.49 -7.30
CA ILE A 15 -21.92 -9.94 -8.42
C ILE A 15 -21.93 -8.41 -8.47
N GLU A 16 -23.02 -7.80 -8.02
CA GLU A 16 -23.19 -6.35 -8.02
C GLU A 16 -22.17 -5.60 -7.12
N LYS A 17 -21.62 -6.29 -6.12
CA LYS A 17 -20.62 -5.79 -5.17
C LYS A 17 -19.17 -5.90 -5.68
N VAL A 18 -18.95 -6.64 -6.78
CA VAL A 18 -17.61 -6.71 -7.38
C VAL A 18 -17.32 -5.38 -8.08
N SER A 19 -16.16 -4.79 -7.78
CA SER A 19 -15.72 -3.50 -8.34
C SER A 19 -15.91 -3.46 -9.85
N SER A 20 -16.41 -2.35 -10.39
CA SER A 20 -16.45 -2.14 -11.85
C SER A 20 -15.08 -1.78 -12.43
N ASP A 21 -14.11 -1.48 -11.56
CA ASP A 21 -12.78 -1.02 -11.96
C ASP A 21 -11.91 -2.20 -12.43
N ASN A 22 -11.58 -2.17 -13.72
CA ASN A 22 -10.73 -3.18 -14.35
C ASN A 22 -9.37 -3.32 -13.64
N ILE A 23 -8.82 -2.23 -13.08
CA ILE A 23 -7.50 -2.23 -12.42
C ILE A 23 -7.53 -3.10 -11.16
N VAL A 24 -8.60 -2.99 -10.36
CA VAL A 24 -8.76 -3.73 -9.10
C VAL A 24 -8.93 -5.22 -9.36
N ILE A 25 -9.51 -5.58 -10.50
CA ILE A 25 -9.83 -6.97 -10.83
C ILE A 25 -8.75 -7.64 -11.69
N ALA A 26 -7.91 -6.87 -12.40
CA ALA A 26 -6.97 -7.41 -13.38
C ALA A 26 -6.03 -8.49 -12.80
N PHE A 27 -5.52 -8.29 -11.58
CA PHE A 27 -4.67 -9.28 -10.91
C PHE A 27 -5.40 -10.59 -10.60
N ASP A 28 -6.63 -10.49 -10.07
CA ASP A 28 -7.47 -11.65 -9.75
C ASP A 28 -7.94 -12.38 -11.02
N LEU A 29 -8.22 -11.64 -12.08
CA LEU A 29 -8.59 -12.17 -13.39
C LEU A 29 -7.44 -12.93 -14.02
N LEU A 30 -6.25 -12.34 -14.05
CA LEU A 30 -5.03 -13.00 -14.51
C LEU A 30 -4.77 -14.29 -13.73
N SER A 31 -4.89 -14.22 -12.41
CA SER A 31 -4.70 -15.39 -11.54
C SER A 31 -5.72 -16.49 -11.84
N SER A 32 -7.00 -16.12 -12.00
CA SER A 32 -8.07 -17.07 -12.28
C SER A 32 -7.92 -17.73 -13.66
N LEU A 33 -7.55 -16.98 -14.69
CA LEU A 33 -7.33 -17.52 -16.04
C LEU A 33 -6.08 -18.39 -16.12
N THR A 34 -5.00 -17.98 -15.45
CA THR A 34 -3.78 -18.80 -15.35
C THR A 34 -4.09 -20.12 -14.64
N TYR A 35 -4.87 -20.08 -13.55
CA TYR A 35 -5.34 -21.27 -12.85
C TYR A 35 -6.20 -22.17 -13.75
N MET A 36 -7.19 -21.61 -14.46
CA MET A 36 -8.00 -22.38 -15.41
C MET A 36 -7.16 -22.97 -16.55
N SER A 37 -6.11 -22.28 -17.01
CA SER A 37 -5.16 -22.77 -18.01
C SER A 37 -4.39 -24.00 -17.49
N CYS A 38 -3.92 -23.96 -16.24
CA CYS A 38 -3.31 -25.12 -15.58
C CYS A 38 -4.31 -26.29 -15.45
N LEU A 39 -5.57 -26.02 -15.10
CA LEU A 39 -6.62 -27.05 -15.03
C LEU A 39 -6.98 -27.64 -16.41
N ALA A 40 -6.91 -26.83 -17.46
CA ALA A 40 -7.16 -27.29 -18.83
C ALA A 40 -6.08 -28.28 -19.31
N ILE A 41 -4.84 -28.13 -18.86
CA ILE A 41 -3.75 -29.09 -19.13
C ILE A 41 -4.01 -30.44 -18.45
N ALA A 42 -4.64 -30.42 -17.27
CA ALA A 42 -5.10 -31.63 -16.60
C ALA A 42 -6.30 -32.33 -17.30
N GLN A 43 -6.75 -31.80 -18.44
CA GLN A 43 -7.88 -32.33 -19.25
C GLN A 43 -9.17 -32.54 -18.42
N LEU A 44 -9.37 -31.67 -17.43
CA LEU A 44 -10.56 -31.72 -16.59
C LEU A 44 -11.82 -31.40 -17.40
N PRO A 45 -12.96 -32.01 -17.06
CA PRO A 45 -14.22 -31.63 -17.69
C PRO A 45 -14.54 -30.17 -17.37
N ARG A 46 -15.17 -29.49 -18.33
CA ARG A 46 -15.60 -28.08 -18.24
C ARG A 46 -16.24 -27.72 -16.90
N GLU A 47 -17.13 -28.59 -16.43
CA GLU A 47 -17.82 -28.42 -15.14
C GLU A 47 -16.83 -28.31 -13.97
N ALA A 48 -15.82 -29.18 -13.94
CA ALA A 48 -14.81 -29.17 -12.89
C ALA A 48 -13.92 -27.92 -12.96
N ILE A 49 -13.59 -27.45 -14.18
CA ILE A 49 -12.82 -26.21 -14.38
C ILE A 49 -13.58 -25.02 -13.78
N PHE A 50 -14.85 -24.82 -14.14
CA PHE A 50 -15.65 -23.70 -13.62
C PHE A 50 -15.94 -23.83 -12.12
N ARG A 51 -16.20 -25.04 -11.61
CA ARG A 51 -16.38 -25.29 -10.18
C ARG A 51 -15.14 -24.88 -9.39
N LYS A 52 -13.97 -25.37 -9.80
CA LYS A 52 -12.69 -25.09 -9.15
C LYS A 52 -12.30 -23.63 -9.26
N ALA A 53 -12.51 -23.00 -10.42
CA ALA A 53 -12.29 -21.57 -10.60
C ALA A 53 -13.20 -20.72 -9.68
N GLY A 54 -14.43 -21.18 -9.41
CA GLY A 54 -15.37 -20.55 -8.49
C GLY A 54 -15.08 -20.79 -7.00
N GLU A 55 -14.31 -21.82 -6.65
CA GLU A 55 -13.88 -22.12 -5.27
C GLU A 55 -12.68 -21.27 -4.81
N GLN A 56 -11.95 -20.66 -5.75
CA GLN A 56 -10.79 -19.85 -5.44
C GLN A 56 -11.19 -18.56 -4.70
N PRO A 57 -10.39 -18.07 -3.73
CA PRO A 57 -10.71 -16.85 -2.99
C PRO A 57 -10.29 -15.59 -3.77
N HIS A 58 -10.64 -15.52 -5.05
CA HIS A 58 -10.44 -14.36 -5.92
C HIS A 58 -11.73 -13.56 -6.04
N LYS A 59 -11.65 -12.22 -6.21
CA LYS A 59 -12.86 -11.41 -6.46
C LYS A 59 -13.58 -11.80 -7.76
N THR A 60 -12.84 -12.38 -8.71
CA THR A 60 -13.35 -12.90 -9.98
C THR A 60 -14.01 -14.27 -9.88
N ALA A 61 -13.77 -15.01 -8.80
CA ALA A 61 -14.30 -16.36 -8.63
C ALA A 61 -15.83 -16.37 -8.61
N VAL A 62 -16.45 -15.30 -8.10
CA VAL A 62 -17.92 -15.14 -8.07
C VAL A 62 -18.53 -15.28 -9.48
N PHE A 63 -17.90 -14.72 -10.52
CA PHE A 63 -18.42 -14.83 -11.88
C PHE A 63 -18.39 -16.28 -12.37
N PHE A 64 -17.27 -16.97 -12.19
CA PHE A 64 -17.13 -18.37 -12.59
C PHE A 64 -18.01 -19.32 -11.78
N GLN A 65 -18.18 -19.04 -10.48
CA GLN A 65 -19.10 -19.78 -9.61
C GLN A 65 -20.54 -19.62 -10.07
N GLN A 66 -20.96 -18.42 -10.47
CA GLN A 66 -22.30 -18.23 -11.00
C GLN A 66 -22.52 -18.94 -12.33
N VAL A 67 -21.54 -18.90 -13.24
CA VAL A 67 -21.58 -19.70 -14.48
C VAL A 67 -21.75 -21.19 -14.17
N PHE A 68 -20.95 -21.71 -13.22
CA PHE A 68 -21.07 -23.11 -12.77
C PHE A 68 -22.45 -23.41 -12.17
N LEU A 69 -22.99 -22.55 -11.31
CA LEU A 69 -24.31 -22.77 -10.69
C LEU A 69 -25.44 -22.75 -11.73
N LEU A 70 -25.40 -21.83 -12.70
CA LEU A 70 -26.38 -21.76 -13.78
C LEU A 70 -26.32 -22.99 -14.70
N ALA A 71 -25.11 -23.42 -15.09
CA ALA A 71 -24.96 -24.55 -15.98
C ALA A 71 -25.24 -25.89 -15.27
N ALA A 72 -24.56 -26.16 -14.15
CA ALA A 72 -24.59 -27.46 -13.49
C ALA A 72 -25.83 -27.70 -12.62
N ARG A 73 -26.38 -26.66 -11.96
CA ARG A 73 -27.56 -26.84 -11.08
C ARG A 73 -28.88 -26.47 -11.73
N LEU A 74 -28.89 -25.49 -12.63
CA LEU A 74 -30.11 -25.04 -13.31
C LEU A 74 -30.28 -25.63 -14.71
N GLY A 75 -29.31 -26.43 -15.18
CA GLY A 75 -29.39 -27.13 -16.46
C GLY A 75 -29.31 -26.21 -17.69
N MET A 76 -28.86 -24.97 -17.50
CA MET A 76 -28.71 -23.98 -18.57
C MET A 76 -27.52 -24.33 -19.46
N GLU A 77 -27.59 -24.04 -20.77
CA GLU A 77 -26.42 -24.25 -21.63
C GLU A 77 -25.27 -23.34 -21.19
N TYR A 78 -24.02 -23.81 -21.25
CA TYR A 78 -22.84 -23.00 -20.87
C TYR A 78 -22.78 -21.68 -21.64
N THR A 79 -23.15 -21.69 -22.92
CA THR A 79 -23.21 -20.48 -23.77
C THR A 79 -24.18 -19.44 -23.21
N GLU A 80 -25.40 -19.86 -22.86
CA GLU A 80 -26.44 -18.99 -22.28
C GLU A 80 -26.05 -18.52 -20.87
N ALA A 81 -25.50 -19.41 -20.05
CA ALA A 81 -25.03 -19.10 -18.70
C ALA A 81 -23.93 -18.03 -18.72
N LEU A 82 -22.95 -18.15 -19.63
CA LEU A 82 -21.88 -17.18 -19.82
C LEU A 82 -22.42 -15.82 -20.27
N GLN A 83 -23.36 -15.80 -21.23
CA GLN A 83 -23.99 -14.57 -21.71
C GLN A 83 -24.82 -13.88 -20.61
N SER A 84 -25.56 -14.64 -19.81
CA SER A 84 -26.34 -14.13 -18.68
C SER A 84 -25.45 -13.49 -17.61
N VAL A 85 -24.36 -14.16 -17.23
CA VAL A 85 -23.39 -13.60 -16.27
C VAL A 85 -22.65 -12.40 -16.87
N ALA A 86 -22.34 -12.42 -18.16
CA ALA A 86 -21.75 -11.27 -18.87
C ALA A 86 -22.67 -10.05 -18.87
N GLY A 87 -24.00 -10.25 -19.00
CA GLY A 87 -24.99 -9.18 -18.89
C GLY A 87 -25.05 -8.52 -17.52
N ARG A 88 -24.69 -9.27 -16.46
CA ARG A 88 -24.66 -8.81 -15.07
C ARG A 88 -23.31 -8.23 -14.63
N ALA A 89 -22.24 -8.50 -15.39
CA ALA A 89 -20.89 -8.03 -15.08
C ALA A 89 -20.73 -6.53 -15.38
N LYS A 90 -20.40 -5.73 -14.35
CA LYS A 90 -20.12 -4.29 -14.49
C LYS A 90 -18.74 -4.01 -15.12
N ALA A 91 -17.77 -4.90 -14.91
CA ALA A 91 -16.42 -4.76 -15.45
C ALA A 91 -16.36 -5.16 -16.93
N SER A 92 -15.91 -4.23 -17.78
CA SER A 92 -15.85 -4.42 -19.24
C SER A 92 -14.97 -5.60 -19.64
N ASN A 93 -13.84 -5.81 -18.96
CA ASN A 93 -12.90 -6.89 -19.27
C ASN A 93 -13.53 -8.27 -19.06
N ILE A 94 -14.24 -8.47 -17.94
CA ILE A 94 -14.91 -9.73 -17.61
C ILE A 94 -16.09 -9.97 -18.56
N LYS A 95 -16.90 -8.93 -18.83
CA LYS A 95 -17.99 -9.04 -19.80
C LYS A 95 -17.47 -9.49 -21.16
N SER A 96 -16.42 -8.84 -21.65
CA SER A 96 -15.79 -9.19 -22.93
C SER A 96 -15.21 -10.60 -22.92
N LEU A 97 -14.54 -11.01 -21.84
CA LEU A 97 -14.02 -12.37 -21.65
C LEU A 97 -15.13 -13.42 -21.71
N LEU A 98 -16.20 -13.26 -20.94
CA LEU A 98 -17.29 -14.23 -20.88
C LEU A 98 -18.04 -14.35 -22.21
N LEU A 99 -18.22 -13.24 -22.93
CA LEU A 99 -18.80 -13.25 -24.27
C LEU A 99 -17.90 -13.94 -25.30
N ARG A 100 -16.57 -13.70 -25.25
CA ARG A 100 -15.60 -14.44 -26.06
C ARG A 100 -15.67 -15.94 -25.76
N PHE A 101 -15.68 -16.30 -24.47
CA PHE A 101 -15.81 -17.69 -24.03
C PHE A 101 -17.08 -18.34 -24.58
N ALA A 102 -18.24 -17.66 -24.48
CA ALA A 102 -19.50 -18.15 -25.03
C ALA A 102 -19.43 -18.37 -26.54
N SER A 103 -18.82 -17.43 -27.28
CA SER A 103 -18.67 -17.55 -28.74
C SER A 103 -17.77 -18.71 -29.16
N THR A 104 -16.69 -18.96 -28.42
CA THR A 104 -15.76 -20.10 -28.63
C THR A 104 -16.44 -21.44 -28.34
N ILE A 105 -17.24 -21.53 -27.27
CA ILE A 105 -18.02 -22.74 -26.99
C ILE A 105 -19.01 -23.00 -28.12
N SER A 106 -19.71 -21.97 -28.58
CA SER A 106 -20.70 -22.10 -29.65
C SER A 106 -20.09 -22.46 -31.00
N SER A 107 -18.84 -22.06 -31.28
CA SER A 107 -18.15 -22.38 -32.53
C SER A 107 -17.49 -23.77 -32.52
N GLY A 108 -17.51 -24.48 -31.39
CA GLY A 108 -16.92 -25.81 -31.24
C GLY A 108 -15.40 -25.83 -31.11
N GLU A 109 -14.76 -24.68 -30.82
CA GLU A 109 -13.33 -24.61 -30.53
C GLU A 109 -12.99 -25.31 -29.20
N SER A 110 -11.80 -25.91 -29.10
CA SER A 110 -11.37 -26.57 -27.87
C SER A 110 -11.13 -25.55 -26.75
N GLU A 111 -11.90 -25.69 -25.67
CA GLU A 111 -11.88 -24.77 -24.52
C GLU A 111 -10.51 -24.63 -23.89
N GLY A 112 -9.75 -25.73 -23.81
CA GLY A 112 -8.40 -25.68 -23.26
C GLY A 112 -7.46 -24.80 -24.08
N THR A 113 -7.59 -24.82 -25.41
CA THR A 113 -6.81 -23.94 -26.30
C THR A 113 -7.23 -22.50 -26.12
N PHE A 114 -8.54 -22.24 -26.08
CA PHE A 114 -9.06 -20.90 -25.81
C PHE A 114 -8.57 -20.35 -24.47
N ILE A 115 -8.71 -21.09 -23.37
CA ILE A 115 -8.29 -20.65 -22.03
C ILE A 115 -6.79 -20.36 -22.01
N LYS A 116 -5.97 -21.19 -22.66
CA LYS A 116 -4.52 -21.00 -22.73
C LYS A 116 -4.15 -19.73 -23.48
N GLU A 117 -4.77 -19.47 -24.63
CA GLU A 117 -4.53 -18.25 -25.40
C GLU A 117 -5.08 -17.00 -24.69
N GLU A 118 -6.28 -17.08 -24.13
CA GLU A 118 -6.91 -16.00 -23.38
C GLU A 118 -6.11 -15.64 -22.12
N SER A 119 -5.56 -16.64 -21.41
CA SER A 119 -4.64 -16.42 -20.28
C SER A 119 -3.36 -15.68 -20.70
N ARG A 120 -2.81 -15.97 -21.88
CA ARG A 120 -1.63 -15.27 -22.42
C ARG A 120 -1.97 -13.85 -22.84
N LEU A 121 -3.15 -13.63 -23.42
CA LEU A 121 -3.63 -12.30 -23.79
C LEU A 121 -3.87 -11.44 -22.55
N GLU A 122 -4.50 -11.99 -21.52
CA GLU A 122 -4.74 -11.27 -20.26
C GLU A 122 -3.43 -11.01 -19.49
N SER A 123 -2.43 -11.90 -19.56
CA SER A 123 -1.09 -11.63 -19.03
C SER A 123 -0.45 -10.41 -19.70
N ARG A 124 -0.49 -10.35 -21.04
CA ARG A 124 0.03 -9.19 -21.79
C ARG A 124 -0.74 -7.91 -21.48
N ARG A 125 -2.07 -7.99 -21.37
CA ARG A 125 -2.91 -6.84 -21.01
C ARG A 125 -2.59 -6.35 -19.60
N TYR A 126 -2.48 -7.26 -18.64
CA TYR A 126 -2.11 -6.93 -17.26
C TYR A 126 -0.77 -6.20 -17.19
N ILE A 127 0.26 -6.71 -17.88
CA ILE A 127 1.59 -6.07 -17.91
C ILE A 127 1.50 -4.65 -18.50
N ALA A 128 0.82 -4.48 -19.64
CA ALA A 128 0.69 -3.18 -20.29
C ALA A 128 -0.09 -2.16 -19.45
N GLU A 129 -1.20 -2.57 -18.84
CA GLU A 129 -2.00 -1.72 -17.94
C GLU A 129 -1.22 -1.35 -16.68
N TYR A 130 -0.48 -2.30 -16.11
CA TYR A 130 0.35 -2.06 -14.94
C TYR A 130 1.50 -1.11 -15.25
N GLN A 131 2.20 -1.28 -16.39
CA GLN A 131 3.24 -0.35 -16.85
C GLN A 131 2.69 1.08 -17.00
N THR A 132 1.55 1.22 -17.66
CA THR A 132 0.84 2.50 -17.81
C THR A 132 0.51 3.13 -16.44
N SER A 133 0.02 2.31 -15.51
CA SER A 133 -0.28 2.74 -14.13
C SER A 133 0.98 3.20 -13.39
N ILE A 134 2.12 2.53 -13.58
CA ILE A 134 3.40 2.94 -12.98
C ILE A 134 3.93 4.24 -13.60
N GLU A 135 3.81 4.43 -14.91
CA GLU A 135 4.18 5.69 -15.55
C GLU A 135 3.32 6.85 -15.05
N ASN A 136 2.02 6.62 -14.90
CA ASN A 136 1.11 7.60 -14.31
C ASN A 136 1.47 7.88 -12.84
N LEU A 137 1.73 6.84 -12.05
CA LEU A 137 2.18 6.97 -10.66
C LEU A 137 3.45 7.84 -10.57
N LYS A 138 4.44 7.61 -11.44
CA LYS A 138 5.67 8.41 -11.50
C LYS A 138 5.39 9.89 -11.76
N LYS A 139 4.55 10.21 -12.77
CA LYS A 139 4.16 11.59 -13.09
C LYS A 139 3.46 12.26 -11.90
N TRP A 140 2.57 11.55 -11.21
CA TRP A 140 1.87 12.09 -10.04
C TRP A 140 2.76 12.23 -8.82
N THR A 141 3.74 11.36 -8.60
CA THR A 141 4.72 11.53 -7.51
C THR A 141 5.61 12.74 -7.74
N ASP A 142 6.02 12.99 -8.98
CA ASP A 142 6.81 14.17 -9.35
C ASP A 142 5.97 15.46 -9.21
N ALA A 143 4.72 15.44 -9.68
CA ALA A 143 3.78 16.55 -9.54
C ALA A 143 3.44 16.84 -8.06
N TYR A 144 3.27 15.81 -7.23
CA TYR A 144 3.02 15.95 -5.80
C TYR A 144 4.18 16.65 -5.10
N ALA A 145 5.42 16.27 -5.40
CA ALA A 145 6.60 16.92 -4.84
C ALA A 145 6.63 18.43 -5.19
N ALA A 146 6.36 18.78 -6.45
CA ALA A 146 6.29 20.18 -6.89
C ALA A 146 5.15 20.95 -6.19
N LEU A 147 3.96 20.35 -6.12
CA LEU A 147 2.79 20.92 -5.45
C LEU A 147 3.06 21.21 -3.98
N LEU A 148 3.72 20.31 -3.26
CA LEU A 148 4.08 20.54 -1.86
C LEU A 148 5.04 21.73 -1.68
N VAL A 149 6.02 21.87 -2.58
CA VAL A 149 6.97 23.00 -2.54
C VAL A 149 6.23 24.31 -2.76
N SER A 150 5.35 24.36 -3.77
CA SER A 150 4.54 25.55 -4.06
C SER A 150 3.63 25.92 -2.90
N VAL A 151 2.91 24.95 -2.32
CA VAL A 151 2.01 25.20 -1.18
C VAL A 151 2.79 25.69 0.03
N THR A 152 3.94 25.07 0.32
CA THR A 152 4.80 25.52 1.43
C THR A 152 5.26 26.95 1.21
N LEU A 153 5.68 27.31 -0.01
CA LEU A 153 6.10 28.68 -0.34
C LEU A 153 4.97 29.70 -0.19
N ILE A 154 3.75 29.35 -0.62
CA ILE A 154 2.57 30.21 -0.44
C ILE A 154 2.29 30.46 1.05
N VAL A 155 2.35 29.41 1.87
CA VAL A 155 2.18 29.54 3.33
C VAL A 155 3.28 30.42 3.93
N VAL A 156 4.52 30.25 3.50
CA VAL A 156 5.65 31.10 3.91
C VAL A 156 5.40 32.57 3.59
N VAL A 157 4.99 32.89 2.36
CA VAL A 157 4.68 34.26 1.94
C VAL A 157 3.53 34.83 2.77
N ALA A 158 2.48 34.03 3.01
CA ALA A 158 1.35 34.44 3.84
C ALA A 158 1.76 34.73 5.30
N LEU A 159 2.66 33.92 5.87
CA LEU A 159 3.19 34.12 7.23
C LEU A 159 4.03 35.39 7.33
N VAL A 160 4.93 35.63 6.37
CA VAL A 160 5.77 36.84 6.35
C VAL A 160 4.91 38.09 6.14
N SER A 161 3.94 38.06 5.23
CA SER A 161 3.08 39.22 4.98
C SER A 161 2.08 39.48 6.11
N ALA A 162 1.71 38.47 6.89
CA ALA A 162 0.95 38.67 8.12
C ALA A 162 1.78 39.39 9.18
N MET A 163 3.09 39.10 9.28
CA MET A 163 4.02 39.78 10.17
C MET A 163 4.19 41.27 9.84
N THR A 164 4.21 41.64 8.56
CA THR A 164 4.34 43.06 8.15
C THR A 164 3.05 43.87 8.30
N GLY A 165 1.99 43.30 8.91
CA GLY A 165 0.68 43.93 9.05
C GLY A 165 -0.13 44.02 7.76
N GLY A 166 0.32 43.37 6.68
CA GLY A 166 -0.33 43.47 5.36
C GLY A 166 -1.56 42.56 5.19
N LEU A 167 -1.69 41.51 6.01
CA LEU A 167 -2.75 40.51 5.88
C LEU A 167 -3.42 40.23 7.24
N GLN A 168 -4.74 40.14 7.22
CA GLN A 168 -5.53 39.77 8.39
C GLN A 168 -5.29 38.31 8.81
N GLN A 169 -5.44 38.02 10.10
CA GLN A 169 -5.32 36.68 10.69
C GLN A 169 -6.16 35.61 9.96
N ASN A 170 -7.35 35.98 9.49
CA ASN A 170 -8.23 35.08 8.72
C ASN A 170 -7.59 34.56 7.43
N PHE A 171 -6.72 35.35 6.78
CA PHE A 171 -6.06 34.96 5.55
C PHE A 171 -5.02 33.85 5.79
N VAL A 172 -4.28 33.91 6.91
CA VAL A 172 -3.29 32.88 7.27
C VAL A 172 -3.98 31.54 7.55
N VAL A 173 -5.11 31.56 8.25
CA VAL A 173 -5.94 30.37 8.50
C VAL A 173 -6.47 29.78 7.18
N LEU A 174 -6.94 30.63 6.27
CA LEU A 174 -7.41 30.21 4.95
C LEU A 174 -6.30 29.51 4.16
N MET A 175 -5.06 30.00 4.22
CA MET A 175 -3.91 29.36 3.57
C MET A 175 -3.52 28.02 4.23
N GLY A 176 -3.66 27.91 5.55
CA GLY A 176 -3.53 26.64 6.25
C GLY A 176 -4.56 25.60 5.79
N MET A 177 -5.83 26.01 5.66
CA MET A 177 -6.91 25.14 5.15
C MET A 177 -6.71 24.79 3.68
N ALA A 178 -6.29 25.75 2.84
CA ALA A 178 -5.95 25.49 1.45
C ALA A 178 -4.84 24.43 1.33
N THR A 179 -3.83 24.49 2.21
CA THR A 179 -2.77 23.47 2.28
C THR A 179 -3.35 22.08 2.56
N PHE A 180 -4.30 21.95 3.49
CA PHE A 180 -4.98 20.69 3.74
C PHE A 180 -5.70 20.15 2.49
N PHE A 181 -6.49 20.96 1.80
CA PHE A 181 -7.19 20.49 0.60
C PHE A 181 -6.25 20.11 -0.53
N ILE A 182 -5.23 20.93 -0.81
CA ILE A 182 -4.29 20.69 -1.90
C ILE A 182 -3.46 19.42 -1.63
N THR A 183 -3.01 19.22 -0.39
CA THR A 183 -2.28 18.00 0.00
C THR A 183 -3.17 16.76 -0.02
N ALA A 184 -4.41 16.86 0.46
CA ALA A 184 -5.38 15.77 0.44
C ALA A 184 -5.71 15.32 -1.00
N VAL A 185 -5.90 16.27 -1.92
CA VAL A 185 -6.09 15.99 -3.35
C VAL A 185 -4.84 15.30 -3.92
N GLY A 186 -3.64 15.78 -3.60
CA GLY A 186 -2.39 15.16 -4.03
C GLY A 186 -2.27 13.70 -3.58
N VAL A 187 -2.53 13.42 -2.31
CA VAL A 187 -2.52 12.06 -1.74
C VAL A 187 -3.60 11.18 -2.39
N TYR A 188 -4.80 11.71 -2.61
CA TYR A 188 -5.90 11.00 -3.25
C TYR A 188 -5.58 10.61 -4.69
N LEU A 189 -4.95 11.51 -5.46
CA LEU A 189 -4.55 11.23 -6.84
C LEU A 189 -3.50 10.10 -6.89
N ILE A 190 -2.51 10.13 -6.00
CA ILE A 190 -1.53 9.03 -5.87
C ILE A 190 -2.22 7.71 -5.54
N LEU A 191 -3.15 7.70 -4.58
CA LEU A 191 -3.91 6.51 -4.22
C LEU A 191 -4.67 5.94 -5.42
N ARG A 192 -5.31 6.81 -6.22
CA ARG A 192 -6.10 6.40 -7.39
C ARG A 192 -5.25 5.88 -8.54
N THR A 193 -4.06 6.43 -8.76
CA THR A 193 -3.17 5.98 -9.84
C THR A 193 -2.27 4.81 -9.49
N SER A 194 -2.16 4.48 -8.19
CA SER A 194 -1.34 3.37 -7.73
C SER A 194 -2.00 2.03 -8.08
N PRO A 195 -1.26 1.05 -8.64
CA PRO A 195 -1.82 -0.26 -8.94
C PRO A 195 -2.35 -0.93 -7.67
N TYR A 196 -3.59 -1.40 -7.69
CA TYR A 196 -4.15 -2.15 -6.57
C TYR A 196 -3.78 -3.63 -6.69
N GLU A 197 -3.00 -4.13 -5.74
CA GLU A 197 -2.60 -5.53 -5.69
C GLU A 197 -2.37 -5.98 -4.24
N GLU A 198 -2.94 -7.13 -3.88
CA GLU A 198 -2.68 -7.77 -2.59
C GLU A 198 -1.33 -8.48 -2.64
N MET A 199 -0.31 -7.87 -2.03
CA MET A 199 1.05 -8.45 -2.00
C MET A 199 1.25 -9.40 -0.82
N ALA A 200 0.56 -9.14 0.29
CA ALA A 200 0.79 -9.78 1.57
C ALA A 200 -0.35 -10.74 1.93
N PHE A 201 -0.02 -12.02 2.07
CA PHE A 201 -0.95 -13.04 2.55
C PHE A 201 -0.81 -13.24 4.05
N SER A 202 -1.94 -13.40 4.75
CA SER A 202 -1.94 -13.73 6.17
C SER A 202 -3.05 -14.74 6.45
N SER A 203 -2.69 -15.97 6.80
CA SER A 203 -3.64 -16.99 7.24
C SER A 203 -3.82 -16.97 8.76
N LYS A 204 -4.95 -17.48 9.24
CA LYS A 204 -5.20 -17.73 10.67
C LYS A 204 -4.25 -18.80 11.24
N ASN A 205 -3.76 -19.70 10.39
CA ASN A 205 -2.91 -20.84 10.76
C ASN A 205 -1.40 -20.54 10.68
N GLY A 206 -1.01 -19.39 10.14
CA GLY A 206 0.39 -19.01 10.00
C GLY A 206 0.55 -17.56 9.56
N MET A 207 1.37 -16.81 10.29
CA MET A 207 1.75 -15.44 9.96
C MET A 207 3.29 -15.36 10.01
N PRO A 208 3.94 -14.65 9.07
CA PRO A 208 5.36 -14.40 9.15
C PRO A 208 5.77 -13.86 10.53
N PRO A 209 6.90 -14.31 11.10
CA PRO A 209 7.30 -13.95 12.46
C PRO A 209 7.51 -12.44 12.62
N ASP A 210 8.01 -11.77 11.58
CA ASP A 210 8.23 -10.32 11.58
C ASP A 210 6.91 -9.55 11.57
N ARG A 211 5.92 -10.00 10.79
CA ARG A 211 4.57 -9.43 10.80
C ARG A 211 3.86 -9.62 12.14
N ARG A 212 4.01 -10.79 12.77
CA ARG A 212 3.46 -11.05 14.11
C ARG A 212 4.08 -10.11 15.15
N LYS A 213 5.40 -9.93 15.12
CA LYS A 213 6.12 -8.98 15.98
C LYS A 213 5.66 -7.54 15.71
N ALA A 214 5.54 -7.13 14.45
CA ALA A 214 5.06 -5.79 14.09
C ALA A 214 3.63 -5.56 14.61
N LYS A 215 2.71 -6.52 14.45
CA LYS A 215 1.34 -6.39 14.99
C LYS A 215 1.32 -6.31 16.51
N PHE A 216 2.13 -7.13 17.18
CA PHE A 216 2.25 -7.09 18.64
C PHE A 216 2.82 -5.76 19.14
N LEU A 217 3.89 -5.27 18.52
CA LEU A 217 4.48 -3.97 18.84
C LEU A 217 3.53 -2.81 18.52
N LEU A 218 2.77 -2.89 17.43
CA LEU A 218 1.75 -1.88 17.13
C LEU A 218 0.67 -1.85 18.23
N MET A 219 0.23 -3.01 18.69
CA MET A 219 -0.81 -3.08 19.72
C MET A 219 -0.31 -2.59 21.08
N THR A 220 0.94 -2.91 21.44
CA THR A 220 1.56 -2.52 22.71
C THR A 220 2.11 -1.10 22.68
N LEU A 221 3.11 -0.82 21.83
CA LEU A 221 3.74 0.49 21.71
C LEU A 221 2.83 1.51 21.04
N GLY A 222 1.95 1.13 20.12
CA GLY A 222 0.96 2.06 19.56
C GLY A 222 -0.15 2.40 20.57
N GLY A 223 -0.62 1.39 21.32
CA GLY A 223 -1.64 1.58 22.37
C GLY A 223 -1.17 2.46 23.53
N ILE A 224 0.09 2.32 23.95
CA ILE A 224 0.70 3.15 25.01
C ILE A 224 1.27 4.46 24.43
N GLY A 225 1.82 4.42 23.21
CA GLY A 225 2.50 5.54 22.59
C GLY A 225 1.56 6.68 22.19
N LEU A 226 0.33 6.38 21.75
CA LEU A 226 -0.65 7.41 21.41
C LEU A 226 -1.06 8.28 22.63
N PRO A 227 -1.52 7.73 23.77
CA PRO A 227 -1.86 8.55 24.93
C PRO A 227 -0.64 9.27 25.50
N LEU A 228 0.53 8.64 25.50
CA LEU A 228 1.78 9.27 25.93
C LEU A 228 2.15 10.46 25.03
N ALA A 229 2.00 10.33 23.72
CA ALA A 229 2.26 11.39 22.77
C ALA A 229 1.28 12.56 22.91
N VAL A 230 0.01 12.27 23.19
CA VAL A 230 -0.99 13.31 23.49
C VAL A 230 -0.62 14.04 24.78
N ALA A 231 -0.27 13.31 25.85
CA ALA A 231 0.15 13.91 27.11
C ALA A 231 1.41 14.78 26.94
N MET A 232 2.43 14.28 26.24
CA MET A 232 3.66 15.04 25.94
C MET A 232 3.38 16.24 25.03
N GLY A 233 2.43 16.10 24.11
CA GLY A 233 1.95 17.18 23.25
C GLY A 233 1.28 18.32 24.03
N PHE A 234 0.47 18.00 25.04
CA PHE A 234 -0.15 19.00 25.90
C PHE A 234 0.84 19.65 26.87
N ILE A 235 1.80 18.89 27.42
CA ILE A 235 2.75 19.41 28.42
C ILE A 235 3.89 20.21 27.78
N PHE A 236 4.49 19.68 26.72
CA PHE A 236 5.72 20.21 26.11
C PHE A 236 5.51 20.76 24.68
N GLY A 237 4.26 20.78 24.19
CA GLY A 237 3.91 21.24 22.85
C GLY A 237 3.94 20.13 21.79
N LEU A 238 3.34 20.43 20.63
CA LEU A 238 3.13 19.49 19.52
C LEU A 238 4.41 18.75 19.09
N GLY A 239 5.56 19.44 19.08
CA GLY A 239 6.84 18.85 18.71
C GLY A 239 7.24 17.65 19.56
N ALA A 240 7.07 17.73 20.87
CA ALA A 240 7.35 16.62 21.78
C ALA A 240 6.37 15.45 21.58
N GLY A 241 5.09 15.76 21.31
CA GLY A 241 4.09 14.75 20.95
C GLY A 241 4.45 13.99 19.66
N LEU A 242 4.84 14.70 18.61
CA LEU A 242 5.24 14.09 17.33
C LEU A 242 6.54 13.27 17.45
N LEU A 243 7.51 13.74 18.24
CA LEU A 243 8.74 13.00 18.50
C LEU A 243 8.45 11.69 19.27
N THR A 244 7.62 11.76 20.31
CA THR A 244 7.30 10.58 21.13
C THR A 244 6.51 9.53 20.37
N ILE A 245 5.48 9.91 19.61
CA ILE A 245 4.74 8.94 18.77
C ILE A 245 5.66 8.34 17.69
N GLY A 246 6.52 9.17 17.09
CA GLY A 246 7.47 8.74 16.08
C GLY A 246 8.45 7.69 16.62
N LEU A 247 9.06 7.94 17.78
CA LEU A 247 9.99 7.01 18.42
C LEU A 247 9.31 5.71 18.89
N MET A 248 8.08 5.79 19.41
CA MET A 248 7.33 4.61 19.86
C MET A 248 6.88 3.73 18.68
N LEU A 249 6.54 4.33 17.54
CA LEU A 249 6.12 3.59 16.35
C LEU A 249 7.30 3.10 15.50
N PHE A 250 8.51 3.63 15.69
CA PHE A 250 9.68 3.28 14.88
C PHE A 250 10.03 1.78 14.91
N PRO A 251 10.08 1.07 16.06
CA PRO A 251 10.35 -0.36 16.08
C PRO A 251 9.31 -1.17 15.30
N THR A 252 8.04 -0.79 15.42
CA THR A 252 6.93 -1.40 14.67
C THR A 252 7.13 -1.23 13.17
N GLY A 253 7.43 0.00 12.74
CA GLY A 253 7.71 0.32 11.35
C GLY A 253 8.91 -0.45 10.79
N TYR A 254 9.97 -0.62 11.58
CA TYR A 254 11.16 -1.37 11.19
C TYR A 254 10.86 -2.85 10.90
N PHE A 255 10.12 -3.53 11.78
CA PHE A 255 9.74 -4.93 11.54
C PHE A 255 8.78 -5.08 10.35
N ALA A 256 7.87 -4.12 10.17
CA ALA A 256 6.99 -4.08 9.00
C ALA A 256 7.77 -3.90 7.68
N ALA A 257 8.77 -3.03 7.66
CA ALA A 257 9.67 -2.82 6.51
C ALA A 257 10.46 -4.09 6.17
N ARG A 258 10.95 -4.77 7.21
CA ARG A 258 11.72 -6.00 7.08
C ARG A 258 10.88 -7.14 6.50
N ASP A 259 9.64 -7.28 6.97
CA ASP A 259 8.66 -8.23 6.43
C ASP A 259 8.41 -7.98 4.94
N ALA A 260 8.11 -6.73 4.57
CA ALA A 260 7.89 -6.34 3.18
C ALA A 260 9.13 -6.58 2.29
N LYS A 261 10.34 -6.38 2.81
CA LYS A 261 11.59 -6.71 2.09
C LYS A 261 11.75 -8.22 1.89
N LYS A 262 11.44 -9.03 2.91
CA LYS A 262 11.50 -10.49 2.81
C LYS A 262 10.52 -11.02 1.77
N ILE A 263 9.27 -10.59 1.83
CA ILE A 263 8.22 -11.00 0.87
C ILE A 263 8.63 -10.71 -0.57
N SER A 264 9.15 -9.51 -0.81
CA SER A 264 9.65 -9.14 -2.13
C SER A 264 10.84 -9.99 -2.60
N GLY A 265 11.68 -10.50 -1.69
CA GLY A 265 12.73 -11.46 -2.04
C GLY A 265 12.17 -12.82 -2.42
N LEU A 266 11.19 -13.31 -1.65
CA LEU A 266 10.49 -14.57 -1.95
C LEU A 266 9.76 -14.51 -3.29
N ASP A 267 9.14 -13.38 -3.61
CA ASP A 267 8.46 -13.15 -4.90
C ASP A 267 9.42 -13.25 -6.10
N GLN A 268 10.67 -12.85 -5.95
CA GLN A 268 11.67 -12.90 -7.03
C GLN A 268 12.17 -14.33 -7.28
N GLU A 269 12.23 -15.16 -6.22
CA GLU A 269 12.83 -16.50 -6.27
C GLU A 269 11.80 -17.61 -6.55
N ILE A 270 10.50 -17.36 -6.30
CA ILE A 270 9.45 -18.37 -6.43
C ILE A 270 9.31 -18.93 -7.85
N SER A 271 9.52 -18.12 -8.89
CA SER A 271 9.44 -18.57 -10.28
C SER A 271 10.48 -19.65 -10.59
N THR A 272 11.72 -19.46 -10.12
CA THR A 272 12.81 -20.43 -10.26
C THR A 272 12.48 -21.74 -9.53
N PHE A 273 11.93 -21.64 -8.32
CA PHE A 273 11.48 -22.82 -7.57
C PHE A 273 10.39 -23.61 -8.31
N LEU A 274 9.32 -22.93 -8.77
CA LEU A 274 8.20 -23.57 -9.47
C LEU A 274 8.65 -24.25 -10.76
N ARG A 275 9.51 -23.58 -11.54
CA ARG A 275 10.06 -24.14 -12.78
C ARG A 275 10.92 -25.37 -12.51
N THR A 276 11.77 -25.31 -11.50
CA THR A 276 12.66 -26.43 -11.12
C THR A 276 11.85 -27.61 -10.59
N LEU A 277 10.86 -27.35 -9.74
CA LEU A 277 9.97 -28.36 -9.18
C LEU A 277 9.11 -29.04 -10.26
N GLY A 278 8.48 -28.26 -11.13
CA GLY A 278 7.69 -28.77 -12.24
C GLY A 278 8.53 -29.59 -13.23
N ALA A 279 9.68 -29.07 -13.65
CA ALA A 279 10.59 -29.78 -14.54
C ALA A 279 11.10 -31.10 -13.94
N THR A 280 11.44 -31.11 -12.65
CA THR A 280 11.91 -32.32 -11.96
C THR A 280 10.79 -33.35 -11.82
N ALA A 281 9.59 -32.92 -11.43
CA ALA A 281 8.42 -33.78 -11.29
C ALA A 281 7.99 -34.38 -12.65
N GLY A 282 7.95 -33.56 -13.70
CA GLY A 282 7.61 -33.98 -15.06
C GLY A 282 8.64 -34.94 -15.65
N ALA A 283 9.94 -34.64 -15.51
CA ALA A 283 11.02 -35.48 -16.02
C ALA A 283 11.06 -36.86 -15.33
N LYS A 284 10.86 -36.90 -14.02
CA LYS A 284 10.85 -38.16 -13.25
C LYS A 284 9.49 -38.87 -13.28
N LYS A 285 8.43 -38.20 -13.76
CA LYS A 285 7.03 -38.66 -13.65
C LYS A 285 6.66 -39.07 -12.22
N THR A 286 7.08 -38.26 -11.25
CA THR A 286 6.83 -38.49 -9.82
C THR A 286 5.93 -37.41 -9.25
N THR A 287 5.40 -37.63 -8.05
CA THR A 287 4.61 -36.62 -7.33
C THR A 287 5.49 -35.42 -6.98
N LEU A 288 4.88 -34.24 -6.84
CA LEU A 288 5.59 -33.02 -6.42
C LEU A 288 6.33 -33.21 -5.09
N GLY A 289 5.79 -34.01 -4.17
CA GLY A 289 6.43 -34.31 -2.89
C GLY A 289 7.74 -35.10 -3.05
N MET A 290 7.76 -36.11 -3.93
CA MET A 290 8.99 -36.85 -4.22
C MET A 290 9.99 -36.00 -4.99
N ALA A 291 9.53 -35.24 -5.99
CA ALA A 291 10.39 -34.33 -6.74
C ALA A 291 11.06 -33.30 -5.82
N LEU A 292 10.34 -32.78 -4.82
CA LEU A 292 10.87 -31.85 -3.83
C LEU A 292 12.03 -32.44 -3.00
N LEU A 293 11.99 -33.75 -2.70
CA LEU A 293 13.05 -34.40 -1.94
C LEU A 293 14.38 -34.43 -2.70
N ASP A 294 14.33 -34.34 -4.02
CA ASP A 294 15.49 -34.47 -4.91
C ASP A 294 16.05 -33.12 -5.41
N ILE A 295 15.37 -32.00 -5.15
CA ILE A 295 15.81 -30.68 -5.59
C ILE A 295 16.96 -30.18 -4.70
N ASP A 296 18.01 -29.65 -5.35
CA ASP A 296 19.06 -28.89 -4.68
C ASP A 296 18.55 -27.49 -4.31
N LEU A 297 18.64 -27.16 -3.02
CA LEU A 297 18.12 -25.91 -2.47
C LEU A 297 19.13 -24.75 -2.52
N LYS A 298 20.39 -25.02 -2.89
CA LYS A 298 21.45 -24.00 -2.90
C LYS A 298 21.16 -22.80 -3.80
N SER A 299 20.36 -22.97 -4.85
CA SER A 299 19.95 -21.91 -5.78
C SER A 299 18.68 -21.16 -5.36
N MET A 300 18.07 -21.52 -4.22
CA MET A 300 16.75 -21.03 -3.80
C MET A 300 16.81 -19.83 -2.84
N GLY A 301 17.99 -19.26 -2.60
CA GLY A 301 18.16 -17.97 -1.91
C GLY A 301 17.38 -17.83 -0.60
N GLY A 302 16.59 -16.76 -0.48
CA GLY A 302 15.70 -16.50 0.66
C GLY A 302 14.56 -17.50 0.84
N LEU A 303 14.19 -18.26 -0.19
CA LEU A 303 13.15 -19.29 -0.16
C LEU A 303 13.65 -20.62 0.43
N GLU A 304 14.97 -20.87 0.43
CA GLU A 304 15.61 -22.08 0.98
C GLU A 304 15.07 -22.50 2.37
N PRO A 305 15.05 -21.64 3.41
CA PRO A 305 14.59 -22.05 4.74
C PRO A 305 13.09 -22.42 4.77
N HIS A 306 12.29 -21.84 3.88
CA HIS A 306 10.86 -22.16 3.76
C HIS A 306 10.66 -23.51 3.06
N ILE A 307 11.43 -23.76 1.99
CA ILE A 307 11.40 -25.04 1.27
C ILE A 307 11.94 -26.17 2.15
N LEU A 308 12.98 -25.94 2.95
CA LEU A 308 13.52 -26.96 3.85
C LEU A 308 12.48 -27.43 4.88
N ARG A 309 11.69 -26.50 5.45
CA ARG A 309 10.58 -26.86 6.35
C ARG A 309 9.50 -27.65 5.64
N LEU A 310 9.15 -27.26 4.42
CA LEU A 310 8.20 -28.00 3.58
C LEU A 310 8.71 -29.42 3.28
N LYS A 311 9.98 -29.53 2.88
CA LYS A 311 10.66 -30.80 2.61
C LYS A 311 10.64 -31.72 3.84
N ASN A 312 10.96 -31.18 5.02
CA ASN A 312 10.92 -31.94 6.28
C ASN A 312 9.50 -32.40 6.64
N ARG A 313 8.46 -31.58 6.39
CA ARG A 313 7.07 -31.97 6.64
C ARG A 313 6.61 -33.11 5.73
N ILE A 314 6.95 -33.01 4.44
CA ILE A 314 6.63 -34.04 3.44
C ILE A 314 7.42 -35.32 3.73
N ALA A 315 8.70 -35.22 4.12
CA ALA A 315 9.52 -36.36 4.52
C ALA A 315 8.94 -37.09 5.76
N ASN A 316 8.34 -36.34 6.68
CA ASN A 316 7.63 -36.88 7.84
C ASN A 316 6.22 -37.41 7.51
N GLN A 317 5.87 -37.56 6.23
CA GLN A 317 4.58 -38.10 5.75
C GLN A 317 3.35 -37.34 6.26
N LEU A 318 3.50 -36.05 6.57
CA LEU A 318 2.36 -35.19 6.83
C LEU A 318 1.53 -34.99 5.55
N PRO A 319 0.21 -34.77 5.65
CA PRO A 319 -0.66 -34.60 4.50
C PRO A 319 -0.15 -33.47 3.58
N PRO A 320 0.11 -33.74 2.28
CA PRO A 320 0.72 -32.77 1.37
C PRO A 320 -0.03 -31.45 1.26
N SER A 321 -1.36 -31.50 1.21
CA SER A 321 -2.22 -30.30 1.12
C SER A 321 -1.97 -29.32 2.27
N LEU A 322 -1.95 -29.81 3.52
CA LEU A 322 -1.64 -28.98 4.69
C LEU A 322 -0.19 -28.48 4.68
N CYS A 323 0.75 -29.28 4.17
CA CYS A 323 2.14 -28.87 4.06
C CYS A 323 2.32 -27.68 3.12
N TRP A 324 1.65 -27.71 1.96
CA TRP A 324 1.66 -26.63 0.98
C TRP A 324 0.92 -25.38 1.47
N GLU A 325 -0.22 -25.54 2.14
CA GLU A 325 -0.93 -24.42 2.76
C GLU A 325 -0.05 -23.72 3.82
N GLN A 326 0.62 -24.51 4.67
CA GLN A 326 1.52 -23.98 5.68
C GLN A 326 2.75 -23.31 5.07
N PHE A 327 3.28 -23.83 3.95
CA PHE A 327 4.36 -23.18 3.20
C PHE A 327 3.93 -21.80 2.69
N ALA A 328 2.75 -21.70 2.07
CA ALA A 328 2.20 -20.42 1.61
C ALA A 328 1.96 -19.44 2.77
N ALA A 329 1.44 -19.92 3.90
CA ALA A 329 1.22 -19.10 5.10
C ALA A 329 2.53 -18.59 5.73
N GLU A 330 3.60 -19.39 5.70
CA GLU A 330 4.91 -18.98 6.21
C GLU A 330 5.67 -18.03 5.30
N ALA A 331 5.53 -18.19 3.97
CA ALA A 331 6.07 -17.26 3.00
C ALA A 331 5.41 -15.88 3.12
N GLY A 332 4.10 -15.84 3.43
CA GLY A 332 3.36 -14.60 3.67
C GLY A 332 3.17 -13.71 2.43
N SER A 333 3.49 -14.25 1.25
CA SER A 333 3.26 -13.64 -0.06
C SER A 333 2.02 -14.23 -0.71
N GLU A 334 1.16 -13.37 -1.24
CA GLU A 334 0.02 -13.81 -2.03
C GLU A 334 0.44 -14.40 -3.39
N LEU A 335 1.55 -13.92 -3.97
CA LEU A 335 2.07 -14.44 -5.23
C LEU A 335 2.56 -15.88 -5.05
N VAL A 336 3.27 -16.15 -3.95
CA VAL A 336 3.71 -17.50 -3.61
C VAL A 336 2.51 -18.41 -3.43
N ARG A 337 1.50 -17.99 -2.66
CA ARG A 337 0.28 -18.76 -2.41
C ARG A 337 -0.44 -19.14 -3.70
N ARG A 338 -0.68 -18.15 -4.59
CA ARG A 338 -1.41 -18.37 -5.85
C ARG A 338 -0.63 -19.26 -6.80
N SER A 339 0.65 -18.97 -6.99
CA SER A 339 1.48 -19.71 -7.96
C SER A 339 1.80 -21.14 -7.53
N THR A 340 2.02 -21.40 -6.23
CA THR A 340 2.11 -22.80 -5.74
C THR A 340 0.78 -23.51 -5.74
N GLY A 341 -0.32 -22.83 -5.38
CA GLY A 341 -1.66 -23.42 -5.44
C GLY A 341 -2.02 -23.89 -6.86
N MET A 342 -1.75 -23.06 -7.87
CA MET A 342 -1.91 -23.42 -9.28
C MET A 342 -1.13 -24.67 -9.67
N LEU A 343 0.14 -24.78 -9.24
CA LEU A 343 0.99 -25.92 -9.55
C LEU A 343 0.51 -27.19 -8.83
N VAL A 344 0.30 -27.12 -7.52
CA VAL A 344 -0.03 -28.29 -6.69
C VAL A 344 -1.37 -28.87 -7.09
N GLU A 345 -2.41 -28.04 -7.18
CA GLU A 345 -3.75 -28.53 -7.49
C GLU A 345 -3.85 -29.11 -8.91
N ALA A 346 -3.25 -28.46 -9.90
CA ALA A 346 -3.34 -28.94 -11.28
C ALA A 346 -2.54 -30.25 -11.50
N VAL A 347 -1.40 -30.43 -10.82
CA VAL A 347 -0.62 -31.67 -10.87
C VAL A 347 -1.30 -32.80 -10.10
N GLU A 348 -1.90 -32.50 -8.94
CA GLU A 348 -2.69 -33.49 -8.19
C GLU A 348 -3.92 -33.99 -8.98
N LEU A 349 -4.47 -33.14 -9.85
CA LEU A 349 -5.56 -33.49 -10.77
C LEU A 349 -5.08 -34.23 -12.04
N GLY A 350 -3.79 -34.55 -12.14
CA GLY A 350 -3.23 -35.39 -13.20
C GLY A 350 -2.65 -34.62 -14.40
N GLY A 351 -2.51 -33.30 -14.32
CA GLY A 351 -1.85 -32.52 -15.37
C GLY A 351 -0.33 -32.71 -15.41
N ASP A 352 0.27 -32.42 -16.56
CA ASP A 352 1.73 -32.51 -16.73
C ASP A 352 2.45 -31.46 -15.88
N ALA A 353 3.24 -31.93 -14.91
CA ALA A 353 3.95 -31.07 -13.98
C ALA A 353 5.00 -30.17 -14.65
N GLY A 354 5.57 -30.62 -15.78
CA GLY A 354 6.51 -29.82 -16.56
C GLY A 354 5.83 -28.58 -17.15
N GLU A 355 4.77 -28.79 -17.93
CA GLU A 355 4.01 -27.70 -18.56
C GLU A 355 3.35 -26.77 -17.53
N ILE A 356 2.75 -27.32 -16.47
CA ILE A 356 2.13 -26.52 -15.40
C ILE A 356 3.19 -25.69 -14.65
N GLY A 357 4.36 -26.28 -14.38
CA GLY A 357 5.48 -25.57 -13.76
C GLY A 357 5.96 -24.38 -14.58
N ASP A 358 6.00 -24.52 -15.91
CA ASP A 358 6.37 -23.45 -16.83
C ASP A 358 5.35 -22.29 -16.79
N ILE A 359 4.05 -22.60 -16.87
CA ILE A 359 2.98 -21.59 -16.79
C ILE A 359 2.97 -20.87 -15.44
N ALA A 360 3.00 -21.62 -14.34
CA ALA A 360 3.00 -21.04 -13.00
C ALA A 360 4.25 -20.20 -12.74
N SER A 361 5.42 -20.64 -13.24
CA SER A 361 6.66 -19.87 -13.12
C SER A 361 6.65 -18.59 -13.95
N THR A 362 6.11 -18.63 -15.17
CA THR A 362 5.99 -17.47 -16.06
C THR A 362 5.04 -16.43 -15.47
N TYR A 363 3.88 -16.87 -14.97
CA TYR A 363 2.96 -16.01 -14.22
C TYR A 363 3.65 -15.36 -13.02
N ALA A 364 4.37 -16.15 -12.22
CA ALA A 364 5.07 -15.64 -11.05
C ALA A 364 6.18 -14.65 -11.41
N SER A 365 6.98 -14.93 -12.44
CA SER A 365 8.05 -14.02 -12.88
C SER A 365 7.51 -12.70 -13.42
N SER A 366 6.45 -12.73 -14.23
CA SER A 366 5.87 -11.50 -14.80
C SER A 366 5.28 -10.61 -13.70
N VAL A 367 4.59 -11.19 -12.72
CA VAL A 367 4.06 -10.41 -11.59
C VAL A 367 5.20 -9.88 -10.70
N ALA A 368 6.22 -10.70 -10.41
CA ALA A 368 7.36 -10.28 -9.61
C ALA A 368 8.16 -9.15 -10.28
N GLU A 369 8.32 -9.18 -11.60
CA GLU A 369 8.96 -8.12 -12.38
C GLU A 369 8.16 -6.81 -12.27
N MET A 370 6.84 -6.85 -12.46
CA MET A 370 5.99 -5.68 -12.31
C MET A 370 6.03 -5.08 -10.89
N ARG A 371 6.00 -5.94 -9.87
CA ARG A 371 6.19 -5.52 -8.46
C ARG A 371 7.58 -4.90 -8.23
N GLY A 372 8.61 -5.43 -8.89
CA GLY A 372 9.97 -4.88 -8.88
C GLY A 372 10.04 -3.48 -9.45
N ILE A 373 9.46 -3.27 -10.63
CA ILE A 373 9.37 -1.95 -11.29
C ILE A 373 8.62 -0.95 -10.40
N ARG A 374 7.48 -1.34 -9.82
CA ARG A 374 6.74 -0.50 -8.86
C ARG A 374 7.58 -0.10 -7.66
N ARG A 375 8.30 -1.07 -7.07
CA ARG A 375 9.16 -0.84 -5.90
C ARG A 375 10.28 0.14 -6.22
N LEU A 376 10.85 0.11 -7.42
CA LEU A 376 11.86 1.07 -7.84
C LEU A 376 11.28 2.49 -7.95
N THR A 377 10.12 2.65 -8.58
CA THR A 377 9.44 3.94 -8.69
C THR A 377 9.04 4.51 -7.32
N ALA A 378 8.33 3.72 -6.51
CA ALA A 378 7.88 4.14 -5.19
C ALA A 378 9.03 4.31 -4.19
N GLY A 379 10.10 3.51 -4.32
CA GLY A 379 11.30 3.61 -3.50
C GLY A 379 12.05 4.92 -3.74
N SER A 380 12.23 5.31 -5.00
CA SER A 380 12.81 6.61 -5.37
C SER A 380 11.98 7.78 -4.83
N PHE A 381 10.65 7.70 -4.95
CA PHE A 381 9.75 8.70 -4.38
C PHE A 381 9.84 8.77 -2.85
N THR A 382 9.84 7.62 -2.16
CA THR A 382 9.97 7.56 -0.69
C THR A 382 11.29 8.18 -0.23
N PHE A 383 12.38 7.91 -0.94
CA PHE A 383 13.69 8.48 -0.66
C PHE A 383 13.70 10.00 -0.83
N LEU A 384 13.02 10.54 -1.84
CA LEU A 384 12.87 11.99 -2.07
C LEU A 384 11.91 12.65 -1.06
N ALA A 385 10.89 11.93 -0.61
CA ALA A 385 9.85 12.45 0.27
C ALA A 385 10.38 12.88 1.66
N TYR A 386 11.35 12.14 2.23
CA TYR A 386 11.87 12.47 3.56
C TYR A 386 12.70 13.78 3.60
N PRO A 387 13.69 14.01 2.72
CA PRO A 387 14.41 15.28 2.67
C PRO A 387 13.50 16.46 2.34
N MET A 388 12.56 16.27 1.40
CA MET A 388 11.58 17.29 1.05
C MET A 388 10.72 17.68 2.28
N HIS A 389 10.21 16.68 3.01
CA HIS A 389 9.43 16.94 4.22
C HIS A 389 10.25 17.64 5.32
N ALA A 390 11.52 17.23 5.50
CA ALA A 390 12.44 17.88 6.44
C ALA A 390 12.67 19.35 6.09
N ALA A 391 12.90 19.66 4.80
CA ALA A 391 13.09 21.02 4.33
C ALA A 391 11.84 21.89 4.51
N MET A 392 10.66 21.37 4.16
CA MET A 392 9.39 22.11 4.27
C MET A 392 9.01 22.43 5.70
N THR A 393 8.98 21.40 6.56
CA THR A 393 8.67 21.59 7.97
C THR A 393 9.75 22.43 8.66
N GLY A 394 11.02 22.28 8.24
CA GLY A 394 12.10 23.09 8.76
C GLY A 394 11.98 24.57 8.40
N LEU A 395 11.64 24.88 7.15
CA LEU A 395 11.41 26.24 6.68
C LEU A 395 10.24 26.90 7.43
N LEU A 396 9.12 26.20 7.59
CA LEU A 396 7.97 26.71 8.34
C LEU A 396 8.33 27.00 9.81
N MET A 397 9.08 26.10 10.46
CA MET A 397 9.55 26.31 11.83
C MET A 397 10.55 27.46 11.94
N PHE A 398 11.41 27.63 10.94
CA PHE A 398 12.37 28.73 10.91
C PHE A 398 11.67 30.09 10.82
N ILE A 399 10.68 30.21 9.94
CA ILE A 399 9.89 31.44 9.81
C ILE A 399 9.08 31.71 11.07
N MET A 400 8.49 30.67 11.67
CA MET A 400 7.81 30.80 12.96
C MET A 400 8.74 31.36 14.04
N ALA A 401 10.00 30.91 14.07
CA ALA A 401 11.00 31.41 15.01
C ALA A 401 11.35 32.88 14.76
N ILE A 402 11.48 33.29 13.49
CA ILE A 402 11.67 34.71 13.12
C ILE A 402 10.50 35.56 13.62
N ILE A 403 9.25 35.14 13.34
CA ILE A 403 8.04 35.86 13.74
C ILE A 403 7.97 35.99 15.26
N SER A 404 8.32 34.93 16.01
CA SER A 404 8.34 34.97 17.48
C SER A 404 9.41 35.93 18.03
N THR A 405 10.60 35.94 17.42
CA THR A 405 11.72 36.81 17.83
C THR A 405 11.40 38.27 17.51
N PHE A 406 10.84 38.53 16.33
CA PHE A 406 10.44 39.87 15.90
C PHE A 406 9.32 40.43 16.78
N ASN A 407 8.28 39.64 17.09
CA ASN A 407 7.21 40.07 18.01
C ASN A 407 7.74 40.36 19.42
N ALA A 408 8.67 39.53 19.95
CA ALA A 408 9.29 39.79 21.24
C ALA A 408 10.09 41.11 21.24
N LYS A 409 10.78 41.43 20.14
CA LYS A 409 11.51 42.70 19.98
C LYS A 409 10.58 43.89 19.79
N LEU A 410 9.46 43.73 19.08
CA LEU A 410 8.43 44.76 18.97
C LEU A 410 7.80 45.06 20.33
N GLU A 411 7.53 44.04 21.14
CA GLU A 411 7.00 44.20 22.50
C GLU A 411 7.98 45.02 23.37
N GLU A 412 9.28 44.68 23.34
CA GLU A 412 10.35 45.41 24.04
C GLU A 412 10.42 46.90 23.60
N VAL A 413 10.41 47.16 22.30
CA VAL A 413 10.44 48.53 21.75
C VAL A 413 9.17 49.29 22.12
N SER A 414 7.99 48.69 21.98
CA SER A 414 6.71 49.32 22.31
C SER A 414 6.63 49.70 23.79
N ALA A 415 7.16 48.86 24.69
CA ALA A 415 7.24 49.14 26.11
C ALA A 415 8.17 50.33 26.40
N SER A 416 9.35 50.39 25.76
CA SER A 416 10.30 51.50 25.92
C SER A 416 9.77 52.85 25.38
N VAL A 417 9.03 52.82 24.27
CA VAL A 417 8.39 54.00 23.69
C VAL A 417 7.23 54.47 24.57
N LEU A 418 6.47 53.56 25.18
CA LEU A 418 5.40 53.91 26.12
C LEU A 418 5.96 54.55 27.40
N ASP A 419 7.08 54.04 27.91
CA ASP A 419 7.78 54.59 29.10
C ASP A 419 8.38 55.99 28.82
N GLN A 420 8.97 56.19 27.64
CA GLN A 420 9.43 57.52 27.19
C GLN A 420 8.27 58.49 26.89
N ALA A 421 7.16 57.99 26.34
CA ALA A 421 5.96 58.80 26.10
C ALA A 421 5.35 59.26 27.42
N GLN A 422 5.22 58.39 28.42
CA GLN A 422 4.74 58.76 29.77
C GLN A 422 5.65 59.79 30.45
N SER A 423 6.95 59.76 30.17
CA SER A 423 7.93 60.75 30.65
C SER A 423 7.84 62.11 29.93
N ALA A 424 7.25 62.17 28.73
CA ALA A 424 7.15 63.36 27.89
C ALA A 424 5.73 63.94 27.76
N THR A 425 4.67 63.21 28.11
CA THR A 425 3.27 63.65 28.00
C THR A 425 2.70 64.25 29.29
N ALA A 426 3.35 65.28 29.81
CA ALA A 426 2.70 66.26 30.69
C ALA A 426 2.01 67.40 29.90
N SER A 427 2.04 67.43 28.55
CA SER A 427 1.61 68.64 27.82
C SER A 427 0.87 68.53 26.49
N LEU A 428 0.69 67.39 25.81
CA LEU A 428 -0.17 67.38 24.61
C LEU A 428 -0.90 66.04 24.41
N GLY A 429 -2.20 66.03 24.71
CA GLY A 429 -3.09 64.93 24.42
C GLY A 429 -3.52 64.92 22.95
N THR A 430 -2.71 64.34 22.06
CA THR A 430 -3.12 63.89 20.71
C THR A 430 -2.06 62.97 20.09
N THR A 431 -1.97 61.70 20.49
CA THR A 431 -1.14 60.69 19.76
C THR A 431 -1.73 59.28 19.84
N GLY A 432 -3.03 59.12 19.59
CA GLY A 432 -3.69 57.81 19.54
C GLY A 432 -3.60 57.07 18.18
N SER A 433 -3.09 57.71 17.12
CA SER A 433 -3.21 57.20 15.75
C SER A 433 -1.93 56.59 15.15
N GLY A 434 -0.77 56.75 15.80
CA GLY A 434 0.52 56.20 15.32
C GLY A 434 0.95 54.90 16.03
N LEU A 435 0.31 54.57 17.15
CA LEU A 435 0.59 53.38 17.97
C LEU A 435 -0.03 52.09 17.40
N ASP A 436 -0.96 52.20 16.46
CA ASP A 436 -1.62 51.03 15.82
C ASP A 436 -0.68 50.28 14.86
N MET A 437 0.41 50.93 14.42
CA MET A 437 1.46 50.30 13.60
C MET A 437 2.31 49.28 14.39
N PHE A 438 2.23 49.32 15.73
CA PHE A 438 2.95 48.42 16.63
C PHE A 438 2.03 47.41 17.33
N GLN A 439 0.81 47.17 16.81
CA GLN A 439 -0.04 46.12 17.37
C GLN A 439 0.69 44.77 17.35
N THR A 440 0.95 44.24 18.55
CA THR A 440 1.50 42.91 18.74
C THR A 440 0.56 41.89 18.10
N GLN A 441 1.06 41.13 17.14
CA GLN A 441 0.27 40.12 16.46
C GLN A 441 -0.07 38.97 17.43
N ASP A 442 -1.26 38.37 17.28
CA ASP A 442 -1.61 37.16 18.02
C ASP A 442 -0.70 35.98 17.61
N LEU A 443 0.38 35.81 18.37
CA LEU A 443 1.33 34.72 18.24
C LEU A 443 0.67 33.35 18.45
N GLY A 444 -0.39 33.28 19.26
CA GLY A 444 -1.09 32.04 19.55
C GLY A 444 -1.72 31.43 18.30
N MET A 445 -2.47 32.23 17.55
CA MET A 445 -3.10 31.75 16.31
C MET A 445 -2.08 31.42 15.23
N THR A 446 -1.05 32.26 15.06
CA THR A 446 -0.01 32.01 14.05
C THR A 446 0.73 30.71 14.33
N THR A 447 1.06 30.44 15.60
CA THR A 447 1.64 29.17 16.05
C THR A 447 0.69 28.00 15.76
N ALA A 448 -0.61 28.17 16.05
CA ALA A 448 -1.62 27.13 15.82
C ALA A 448 -1.76 26.77 14.33
N VAL A 449 -1.73 27.76 13.43
CA VAL A 449 -1.80 27.52 11.98
C VAL A 449 -0.53 26.81 11.48
N VAL A 450 0.66 27.25 11.89
CA VAL A 450 1.91 26.57 11.51
C VAL A 450 1.91 25.13 12.02
N ALA A 451 1.48 24.92 13.28
CA ALA A 451 1.35 23.59 13.87
C ALA A 451 0.37 22.70 13.11
N PHE A 452 -0.78 23.25 12.70
CA PHE A 452 -1.74 22.57 11.86
C PHE A 452 -1.15 22.18 10.50
N VAL A 453 -0.49 23.11 9.81
CA VAL A 453 0.13 22.85 8.50
C VAL A 453 1.21 21.78 8.60
N VAL A 454 2.08 21.84 9.61
CA VAL A 454 3.10 20.80 9.82
C VAL A 454 2.45 19.45 10.05
N LEU A 455 1.42 19.35 10.90
CA LEU A 455 0.70 18.09 11.15
C LEU A 455 0.07 17.53 9.86
N VAL A 456 -0.56 18.38 9.05
CA VAL A 456 -1.11 18.01 7.74
C VAL A 456 -0.01 17.46 6.83
N LEU A 457 1.14 18.14 6.74
CA LEU A 457 2.28 17.68 5.95
C LEU A 457 2.86 16.36 6.48
N THR A 458 2.93 16.17 7.80
CA THR A 458 3.40 14.92 8.42
C THR A 458 2.51 13.74 8.01
N VAL A 459 1.19 13.91 8.12
CA VAL A 459 0.23 12.85 7.75
C VAL A 459 0.24 12.61 6.24
N ALA A 460 0.19 13.66 5.42
CA ALA A 460 0.18 13.54 3.96
C ALA A 460 1.46 12.87 3.44
N ASN A 461 2.63 13.27 3.95
CA ASN A 461 3.92 12.69 3.55
C ASN A 461 4.19 11.30 4.15
N ALA A 462 3.40 10.86 5.13
CA ALA A 462 3.37 9.46 5.54
C ALA A 462 2.52 8.60 4.60
N LEU A 463 1.37 9.13 4.15
CA LEU A 463 0.41 8.43 3.31
C LEU A 463 0.87 8.31 1.86
N ALA A 464 1.39 9.38 1.26
CA ALA A 464 1.75 9.39 -0.16
C ALA A 464 2.77 8.29 -0.53
N PRO A 465 3.91 8.13 0.19
CA PRO A 465 4.89 7.09 -0.14
C PRO A 465 4.33 5.67 0.08
N LYS A 466 3.50 5.49 1.12
CA LYS A 466 2.81 4.22 1.37
C LYS A 466 1.88 3.84 0.23
N PHE A 467 1.06 4.79 -0.26
CA PHE A 467 0.14 4.51 -1.35
C PHE A 467 0.86 4.23 -2.66
N ALA A 468 1.98 4.90 -2.93
CA ALA A 468 2.83 4.58 -4.07
C ALA A 468 3.43 3.16 -3.97
N ALA A 469 3.99 2.81 -2.81
CA ALA A 469 4.66 1.52 -2.61
C ALA A 469 3.70 0.32 -2.54
N GLY A 470 2.52 0.49 -1.96
CA GLY A 470 1.56 -0.58 -1.74
C GLY A 470 1.93 -1.49 -0.55
N GLY A 471 1.55 -2.77 -0.64
CA GLY A 471 1.80 -3.76 0.41
C GLY A 471 0.81 -3.71 1.58
N HIS A 472 1.16 -4.37 2.68
CA HIS A 472 0.29 -4.43 3.85
C HIS A 472 0.21 -3.09 4.60
N ASN A 473 -0.90 -2.83 5.28
CA ASN A 473 -1.12 -1.55 5.98
C ASN A 473 -0.09 -1.23 7.09
N LEU A 474 0.65 -2.21 7.62
CA LEU A 474 1.67 -1.97 8.64
C LEU A 474 2.89 -1.17 8.12
N THR A 475 3.13 -1.11 6.81
CA THR A 475 4.25 -0.30 6.26
C THR A 475 3.99 1.20 6.42
N LEU A 476 2.72 1.61 6.54
CA LEU A 476 2.32 3.00 6.84
C LEU A 476 2.93 3.48 8.16
N VAL A 477 3.02 2.59 9.15
CA VAL A 477 3.58 2.92 10.46
C VAL A 477 5.04 3.35 10.35
N GLN A 478 5.79 2.77 9.40
CA GLN A 478 7.17 3.16 9.15
C GLN A 478 7.27 4.58 8.58
N THR A 479 6.56 4.87 7.47
CA THR A 479 6.60 6.19 6.84
C THR A 479 6.08 7.28 7.78
N PHE A 480 5.04 6.97 8.57
CA PHE A 480 4.52 7.86 9.61
C PHE A 480 5.49 8.08 10.77
N SER A 481 6.17 7.03 11.25
CA SER A 481 7.16 7.16 12.32
C SER A 481 8.32 8.08 11.91
N ILE A 482 8.84 7.93 10.68
CA ILE A 482 9.97 8.73 10.18
C ILE A 482 9.57 10.19 9.99
N THR A 483 8.44 10.45 9.34
CA THR A 483 7.94 11.83 9.14
C THR A 483 7.60 12.51 10.46
N SER A 484 7.03 11.79 11.43
CA SER A 484 6.76 12.31 12.78
C SER A 484 8.04 12.64 13.54
N ILE A 485 9.08 11.79 13.46
CA ILE A 485 10.39 12.08 14.06
C ILE A 485 10.99 13.34 13.43
N ILE A 486 10.99 13.45 12.09
CA ILE A 486 11.52 14.64 11.39
C ILE A 486 10.78 15.91 11.83
N SER A 487 9.44 15.87 11.85
CA SER A 487 8.62 17.00 12.29
C SER A 487 8.88 17.36 13.75
N GLY A 488 8.96 16.37 14.65
CA GLY A 488 9.24 16.58 16.07
C GLY A 488 10.63 17.16 16.33
N VAL A 489 11.65 16.68 15.61
CA VAL A 489 13.01 17.22 15.66
C VAL A 489 13.04 18.67 15.19
N ASN A 490 12.41 18.97 14.04
CA ASN A 490 12.34 20.33 13.50
C ASN A 490 11.65 21.30 14.46
N PHE A 491 10.56 20.88 15.11
CA PHE A 491 9.88 21.67 16.13
C PHE A 491 10.77 22.03 17.34
N LEU A 492 11.66 21.12 17.75
CA LEU A 492 12.48 21.30 18.95
C LEU A 492 13.81 21.99 18.68
N VAL A 493 14.44 21.71 17.54
CA VAL A 493 15.81 22.16 17.25
C VAL A 493 15.82 23.54 16.58
N ILE A 494 14.93 23.77 15.61
CA ILE A 494 15.01 24.95 14.74
C ILE A 494 14.71 26.25 15.50
N PRO A 495 13.67 26.34 16.35
CA PRO A 495 13.44 27.57 17.12
C PRO A 495 14.63 27.93 18.01
N ARG A 496 15.26 26.95 18.66
CA ARG A 496 16.45 27.17 19.51
C ARG A 496 17.66 27.62 18.70
N ALA A 497 17.87 27.04 17.53
CA ALA A 497 18.95 27.46 16.63
C ALA A 497 18.73 28.89 16.14
N ALA A 498 17.49 29.24 15.78
CA ALA A 498 17.13 30.59 15.35
C ALA A 498 17.31 31.62 16.48
N THR A 499 16.86 31.34 17.71
CA THR A 499 17.07 32.27 18.83
C THR A 499 18.54 32.54 19.09
N ASN A 500 19.40 31.51 18.98
CA ASN A 500 20.84 31.71 19.15
C ASN A 500 21.47 32.54 18.01
N LEU A 501 20.94 32.43 16.80
CA LEU A 501 21.40 33.20 15.64
C LEU A 501 21.06 34.70 15.76
N PHE A 502 19.90 35.03 16.35
CA PHE A 502 19.44 36.41 16.52
C PHE A 502 19.81 37.03 17.89
N ALA A 503 20.41 36.25 18.79
CA ALA A 503 20.90 36.74 20.09
C ALA A 503 22.35 37.26 20.04
N GLY A 504 23.09 36.97 18.96
CA GLY A 504 24.38 37.60 18.65
C GLY A 504 24.18 38.75 17.67
#